data_AF-A0A553AUI8-F1
#
_entry.id   AF-A0A553AUI8-F1
#
_cell.length_a   1.000
_cell.length_b   1.000
_cell.length_c   1.000
_cell.angle_alpha   90.00
_cell.angle_beta   90.00
_cell.angle_gamma   90.00
#
_symmetry.space_group_name_H-M   'P 1'
#
loop_
_entity.id
_entity.type
_entity.pdbx_description
1 polymer ?
#
loop_
_entity_poly.entity_id
_entity_poly.type
_entity_poly.pdbx_seq_one_letter_code
_entity_poly.pdbx_strand_id
1 'polypeptide(L)'
;MIGRSETAVGGLVDWLDRNRFAFVDEDDRAQFQIGMPAESTSVGAREAATLVMGDGTEMQVLVAIRAGSDFVLTGFSAYNSEPEGLMADMEFMSTTYLPWLALLRYRSDGAPSLLPAPTPGEMEGLWWASRLDTNLGMDMLIRLDSSFRRISFWPDGSFYEGTSPGGTAVPDRAALDRAMLADWGNYLVRGDSIDLTYADGRTATLERNGEFISGDGYDMTRVTPLPDGSRLDGEISSVYYSGFSPGSGIFGGISSSSSTVFHSDGRYDGSSFGGSFGSFDSGGGYSVGSSDDANGQYEIRDGLIVFSPANGAAGRAEAVFWADDSIMIGDSVFKGTAN
;
A
#
# COMPACT_ATOMS: atom_id res chain seq x y z
N MET A 1 0.19 9.44 -5.60
CA MET A 1 -1.05 9.74 -4.85
C MET A 1 -2.14 8.82 -5.35
N ILE A 2 -2.91 8.20 -4.46
CA ILE A 2 -4.06 7.35 -4.82
C ILE A 2 -5.30 8.00 -4.22
N GLY A 3 -6.31 8.22 -5.05
CA GLY A 3 -7.50 8.99 -4.72
C GLY A 3 -8.74 8.12 -4.61
N ARG A 4 -9.89 8.79 -4.60
CA ARG A 4 -11.21 8.17 -4.47
C ARG A 4 -11.47 7.18 -5.62
N SER A 5 -12.14 6.08 -5.29
CA SER A 5 -12.78 5.18 -6.26
C SER A 5 -14.30 5.37 -6.17
N GLU A 6 -14.98 5.36 -7.32
CA GLU A 6 -16.44 5.40 -7.38
C GLU A 6 -16.96 4.52 -8.52
N THR A 7 -18.16 3.96 -8.36
CA THR A 7 -18.83 3.25 -9.45
C THR A 7 -18.97 4.14 -10.68
N ALA A 8 -18.58 3.61 -11.84
CA ALA A 8 -18.54 4.26 -13.13
C ALA A 8 -19.96 4.65 -13.60
N VAL A 9 -20.34 5.88 -13.28
CA VAL A 9 -21.59 6.50 -13.70
C VAL A 9 -21.27 7.79 -14.46
N GLY A 10 -21.60 7.81 -15.74
CA GLY A 10 -21.26 8.91 -16.66
C GLY A 10 -19.93 8.71 -17.37
N GLY A 11 -19.38 9.78 -17.95
CA GLY A 11 -18.08 9.75 -18.64
C GLY A 11 -16.90 9.87 -17.68
N LEU A 12 -15.81 9.16 -17.96
CA LEU A 12 -14.58 9.19 -17.17
C LEU A 12 -13.96 10.59 -17.09
N VAL A 13 -14.04 11.37 -18.17
CA VAL A 13 -13.57 12.76 -18.25
C VAL A 13 -14.37 13.67 -17.32
N ASP A 14 -15.70 13.60 -17.37
CA ASP A 14 -16.58 14.40 -16.49
C ASP A 14 -16.40 14.02 -15.01
N TRP A 15 -16.14 12.73 -14.76
CA TRP A 15 -15.83 12.26 -13.41
C TRP A 15 -14.50 12.79 -12.91
N LEU A 16 -13.46 12.79 -13.74
CA LEU A 16 -12.16 13.36 -13.38
C LEU A 16 -12.26 14.86 -13.10
N ASP A 17 -12.97 15.61 -13.94
CA ASP A 17 -13.14 17.06 -13.74
C ASP A 17 -13.85 17.38 -12.41
N ARG A 18 -14.88 16.60 -12.03
CA ARG A 18 -15.54 16.74 -10.72
C ARG A 18 -14.62 16.45 -9.54
N ASN A 19 -13.63 15.59 -9.73
CA ASN A 19 -12.68 15.18 -8.69
C ASN A 19 -11.33 15.90 -8.78
N ARG A 20 -11.22 16.99 -9.55
CA ARG A 20 -9.95 17.70 -9.79
C ARG A 20 -9.24 18.19 -8.51
N PHE A 21 -9.97 18.46 -7.42
CA PHE A 21 -9.36 18.90 -6.17
C PHE A 21 -9.14 17.76 -5.15
N ALA A 22 -9.14 16.50 -5.59
CA ALA A 22 -9.05 15.35 -4.68
C ALA A 22 -7.76 15.30 -3.85
N PHE A 23 -6.68 15.94 -4.31
CA PHE A 23 -5.39 16.02 -3.61
C PHE A 23 -5.00 17.47 -3.28
N VAL A 24 -5.95 18.40 -3.30
CA VAL A 24 -5.72 19.82 -2.95
C VAL A 24 -6.54 20.16 -1.71
N ASP A 25 -5.84 20.67 -0.70
CA ASP A 25 -6.46 21.13 0.55
C ASP A 25 -7.46 22.25 0.26
N GLU A 26 -8.57 22.25 1.00
CA GLU A 26 -9.72 23.12 0.71
C GLU A 26 -9.35 24.61 0.66
N ASP A 27 -8.43 25.02 1.52
CA ASP A 27 -7.93 26.40 1.62
C ASP A 27 -7.06 26.82 0.41
N ASP A 28 -6.47 25.86 -0.30
CA ASP A 28 -5.56 26.11 -1.44
C ASP A 28 -6.23 25.97 -2.80
N ARG A 29 -7.44 25.40 -2.87
CA ARG A 29 -8.17 25.15 -4.14
C ARG A 29 -8.35 26.39 -5.00
N ALA A 30 -8.44 27.57 -4.39
CA ALA A 30 -8.63 28.84 -5.11
C ALA A 30 -7.38 29.28 -5.90
N GLN A 31 -6.20 28.76 -5.54
CA GLN A 31 -4.91 29.12 -6.14
C GLN A 31 -4.57 28.25 -7.34
N PHE A 32 -5.07 27.00 -7.35
CA PHE A 32 -4.86 26.06 -8.44
C PHE A 32 -5.69 26.38 -9.69
N GLN A 33 -5.00 26.50 -10.82
CA GLN A 33 -5.59 26.71 -12.14
C GLN A 33 -5.41 25.47 -13.01
N ILE A 34 -6.39 25.22 -13.88
CA ILE A 34 -6.31 24.14 -14.86
C ILE A 34 -5.29 24.53 -15.93
N GLY A 35 -4.18 23.80 -15.98
CA GLY A 35 -3.17 23.93 -17.03
C GLY A 35 -3.52 23.09 -18.25
N MET A 36 -4.06 21.89 -18.04
CA MET A 36 -4.60 21.02 -19.08
C MET A 36 -5.96 20.49 -18.62
N PRO A 37 -7.05 20.73 -19.37
CA PRO A 37 -8.36 20.22 -19.00
C PRO A 37 -8.36 18.69 -18.98
N ALA A 38 -9.37 18.10 -18.31
CA ALA A 38 -9.56 16.67 -18.36
C ALA A 38 -9.79 16.24 -19.81
N GLU A 39 -8.88 15.42 -20.33
CA GLU A 39 -8.97 14.87 -21.69
C GLU A 39 -8.86 13.36 -21.65
N SER A 40 -9.59 12.70 -22.57
CA SER A 40 -9.49 11.25 -22.74
C SER A 40 -8.10 10.89 -23.24
N THR A 41 -7.51 9.88 -22.62
CA THR A 41 -6.25 9.28 -23.02
C THR A 41 -6.37 7.75 -22.97
N SER A 42 -5.26 7.06 -23.24
CA SER A 42 -5.16 5.61 -23.05
C SER A 42 -3.95 5.25 -22.21
N VAL A 43 -4.16 4.43 -21.19
CA VAL A 43 -3.09 3.82 -20.40
C VAL A 43 -2.99 2.35 -20.80
N GLY A 44 -2.06 2.04 -21.70
CA GLY A 44 -2.04 0.75 -22.39
C GLY A 44 -3.31 0.55 -23.23
N ALA A 45 -4.05 -0.53 -22.98
CA ALA A 45 -5.32 -0.81 -23.64
C ALA A 45 -6.56 -0.21 -22.93
N ARG A 46 -6.36 0.58 -21.86
CA ARG A 46 -7.45 1.06 -21.00
C ARG A 46 -7.94 2.44 -21.39
N GLU A 47 -9.24 2.65 -21.17
CA GLU A 47 -9.84 3.98 -21.11
C GLU A 47 -9.29 4.72 -19.89
N ALA A 48 -8.68 5.87 -20.14
CA ALA A 48 -8.15 6.75 -19.12
C ALA A 48 -8.50 8.20 -19.44
N ALA A 49 -8.42 9.07 -18.45
CA ALA A 49 -8.46 10.51 -18.64
C ALA A 49 -7.33 11.15 -17.84
N THR A 50 -6.78 12.26 -18.33
CA THR A 50 -5.72 13.01 -17.64
C THR A 50 -6.11 14.47 -17.52
N LEU A 51 -5.84 15.05 -16.36
CA LEU A 51 -6.02 16.47 -16.07
C LEU A 51 -4.73 16.99 -15.43
N VAL A 52 -4.34 18.22 -15.76
CA VAL A 52 -3.21 18.88 -15.14
C VAL A 52 -3.63 20.23 -14.58
N MET A 53 -3.25 20.50 -13.36
CA MET A 53 -3.53 21.76 -12.68
C MET A 53 -2.35 22.19 -11.82
N GLY A 54 -2.26 23.47 -11.48
CA GLY A 54 -1.20 23.98 -10.62
C GLY A 54 -1.42 25.43 -10.23
N ASP A 55 -0.67 25.89 -9.24
CA ASP A 55 -0.71 27.27 -8.72
C ASP A 55 0.54 28.09 -9.10
N GLY A 56 1.45 27.50 -9.89
CA GLY A 56 2.73 28.09 -10.28
C GLY A 56 3.90 27.71 -9.37
N THR A 57 3.65 27.00 -8.27
CA THR A 57 4.65 26.39 -7.39
C THR A 57 4.53 24.88 -7.32
N GLU A 58 3.29 24.38 -7.36
CA GLU A 58 2.94 22.97 -7.45
C GLU A 58 2.16 22.71 -8.74
N MET A 59 2.51 21.62 -9.42
CA MET A 59 1.72 21.00 -10.47
C MET A 59 1.20 19.65 -9.97
N GLN A 60 -0.10 19.42 -10.16
CA GLN A 60 -0.72 18.11 -10.00
C GLN A 60 -1.13 17.54 -11.36
N VAL A 61 -0.67 16.33 -11.62
CA VAL A 61 -1.15 15.52 -12.73
C VAL A 61 -2.08 14.44 -12.18
N LEU A 62 -3.33 14.50 -12.60
CA LEU A 62 -4.36 13.56 -12.23
C LEU A 62 -4.64 12.62 -13.40
N VAL A 63 -4.72 11.33 -13.10
CA VAL A 63 -5.08 10.29 -14.06
C VAL A 63 -6.26 9.51 -13.50
N ALA A 64 -7.40 9.60 -14.17
CA ALA A 64 -8.52 8.72 -13.92
C ALA A 64 -8.42 7.50 -14.83
N ILE A 65 -8.62 6.31 -14.29
CA ILE A 65 -8.57 5.06 -15.04
C ILE A 65 -9.90 4.36 -14.83
N ARG A 66 -10.47 3.81 -15.91
CA ARG A 66 -11.56 2.85 -15.76
C ARG A 66 -10.98 1.50 -15.34
N ALA A 67 -11.36 1.03 -14.16
CA ALA A 67 -11.02 -0.27 -13.63
C ALA A 67 -12.31 -1.02 -13.30
N GLY A 68 -12.76 -1.87 -14.21
CA GLY A 68 -14.00 -2.62 -14.05
C GLY A 68 -15.24 -1.75 -14.14
N SER A 69 -16.08 -1.91 -13.11
CA SER A 69 -17.29 -1.12 -12.92
C SER A 69 -17.01 0.24 -12.29
N ASP A 70 -15.75 0.57 -11.98
CA ASP A 70 -15.39 1.75 -11.20
C ASP A 70 -14.44 2.67 -11.97
N PHE A 71 -14.47 3.95 -11.59
CA PHE A 71 -13.47 4.94 -11.92
C PHE A 71 -12.53 5.11 -10.74
N VAL A 72 -11.23 5.02 -11.00
CA VAL A 72 -10.17 5.14 -9.98
C VAL A 72 -9.33 6.36 -10.30
N LEU A 73 -9.09 7.19 -9.29
CA LEU A 73 -8.21 8.35 -9.41
C LEU A 73 -6.82 8.02 -8.88
N THR A 74 -5.80 8.34 -9.66
CA THR A 74 -4.40 8.36 -9.23
C THR A 74 -3.77 9.67 -9.70
N GLY A 75 -2.60 10.01 -9.16
CA GLY A 75 -1.89 11.21 -9.59
C GLY A 75 -0.51 11.32 -8.97
N PHE A 76 0.27 12.27 -9.46
CA PHE A 76 1.52 12.68 -8.83
C PHE A 76 1.58 14.21 -8.82
N SER A 77 2.21 14.75 -7.77
CA SER A 77 2.51 16.15 -7.64
C SER A 77 3.99 16.37 -7.98
N ALA A 78 4.27 17.51 -8.59
CA ALA A 78 5.61 17.99 -8.88
C ALA A 78 5.70 19.44 -8.39
N TYR A 79 6.79 19.75 -7.68
CA TYR A 79 7.04 21.09 -7.16
C TYR A 79 8.08 21.76 -8.06
N ASN A 80 7.62 22.59 -8.99
CA ASN A 80 8.48 23.27 -9.93
C ASN A 80 7.87 24.62 -10.35
N SER A 81 8.55 25.71 -10.02
CA SER A 81 8.16 27.06 -10.43
C SER A 81 8.74 27.49 -11.77
N GLU A 82 9.68 26.71 -12.32
CA GLU A 82 10.39 27.04 -13.55
C GLU A 82 9.82 26.27 -14.77
N PRO A 83 9.60 26.93 -15.93
CA PRO A 83 9.03 26.30 -17.12
C PRO A 83 9.80 25.08 -17.63
N GLU A 84 11.13 25.06 -17.48
CA GLU A 84 11.97 23.93 -17.91
C GLU A 84 11.78 22.70 -17.03
N GLY A 85 11.63 22.89 -15.72
CA GLY A 85 11.29 21.82 -14.77
C GLY A 85 9.92 21.21 -15.05
N LEU A 86 8.95 22.05 -15.43
CA LEU A 86 7.63 21.61 -15.86
C LEU A 86 7.65 20.65 -17.05
N MET A 87 8.53 20.91 -18.03
CA MET A 87 8.68 20.05 -19.20
C MET A 87 9.31 18.71 -18.85
N ALA A 88 10.28 18.69 -17.92
CA ALA A 88 10.88 17.46 -17.42
C ALA A 88 9.86 16.61 -16.64
N ASP A 89 8.99 17.23 -15.85
CA ASP A 89 7.92 16.54 -15.12
C ASP A 89 6.87 15.94 -16.08
N MET A 90 6.54 16.64 -17.17
CA MET A 90 5.69 16.14 -18.25
C MET A 90 6.36 14.99 -19.04
N GLU A 91 7.68 15.04 -19.23
CA GLU A 91 8.44 13.97 -19.87
C GLU A 91 8.47 12.71 -18.98
N PHE A 92 8.70 12.85 -17.68
CA PHE A 92 8.63 11.74 -16.73
C PHE A 92 7.23 11.10 -16.71
N MET A 93 6.18 11.92 -16.72
CA MET A 93 4.79 11.45 -16.80
C MET A 93 4.57 10.53 -18.02
N SER A 94 4.98 10.99 -19.19
CA SER A 94 4.70 10.30 -20.46
C SER A 94 5.60 9.09 -20.68
N THR A 95 6.88 9.16 -20.29
CA THR A 95 7.89 8.12 -20.58
C THR A 95 7.98 7.05 -19.50
N THR A 96 7.57 7.35 -18.26
CA THR A 96 7.74 6.45 -17.12
C THR A 96 6.42 6.15 -16.41
N TYR A 97 5.71 7.19 -15.96
CA TYR A 97 4.53 7.00 -15.10
C TYR A 97 3.34 6.34 -15.82
N LEU A 98 2.94 6.83 -16.99
CA LEU A 98 1.85 6.22 -17.77
C LEU A 98 2.20 4.78 -18.24
N PRO A 99 3.42 4.48 -18.73
CA PRO A 99 3.83 3.11 -19.01
C PRO A 99 3.81 2.20 -17.77
N TRP A 100 4.23 2.69 -16.60
CA TRP A 100 4.15 1.91 -15.35
C TRP A 100 2.69 1.64 -14.94
N LEU A 101 1.80 2.64 -15.01
CA LEU A 101 0.37 2.46 -14.78
C LEU A 101 -0.26 1.43 -15.73
N ALA A 102 0.23 1.35 -16.98
CA ALA A 102 -0.22 0.36 -17.95
C ALA A 102 0.19 -1.09 -17.58
N LEU A 103 1.23 -1.26 -16.76
CA LEU A 103 1.67 -2.57 -16.25
C LEU A 103 0.86 -3.06 -15.06
N LEU A 104 0.18 -2.16 -14.34
CA LEU A 104 -0.70 -2.56 -13.22
C LEU A 104 -1.77 -3.51 -13.75
N ARG A 105 -1.88 -4.72 -13.17
CA ARG A 105 -2.88 -5.71 -13.57
C ARG A 105 -4.09 -5.58 -12.65
N TYR A 106 -5.21 -5.10 -13.18
CA TYR A 106 -6.51 -5.25 -12.54
C TYR A 106 -7.06 -6.62 -12.92
N ARG A 107 -7.65 -7.33 -11.95
CA ARG A 107 -8.52 -8.48 -12.22
C ARG A 107 -9.51 -8.05 -13.30
N SER A 108 -9.52 -8.74 -14.44
CA SER A 108 -10.26 -8.30 -15.62
C SER A 108 -11.68 -7.87 -15.27
N ASP A 109 -12.03 -6.64 -15.64
CA ASP A 109 -13.31 -5.97 -15.47
C ASP A 109 -14.51 -6.92 -15.31
N GLY A 110 -14.89 -7.20 -14.05
CA GLY A 110 -16.09 -7.97 -13.71
C GLY A 110 -16.05 -9.47 -14.01
N ALA A 111 -14.89 -10.05 -14.34
CA ALA A 111 -14.78 -11.49 -14.48
C ALA A 111 -14.94 -12.19 -13.11
N PRO A 112 -15.82 -13.20 -13.00
CA PRO A 112 -15.92 -14.01 -11.81
C PRO A 112 -14.57 -14.67 -11.53
N SER A 113 -14.32 -15.00 -10.26
CA SER A 113 -13.07 -15.66 -9.89
C SER A 113 -12.93 -16.95 -10.70
N LEU A 114 -11.73 -17.17 -11.24
CA LEU A 114 -11.40 -18.40 -11.97
C LEU A 114 -11.17 -19.58 -11.02
N LEU A 115 -11.37 -19.37 -9.72
CA LEU A 115 -11.14 -20.38 -8.71
C LEU A 115 -12.24 -21.45 -8.77
N PRO A 116 -11.86 -22.73 -8.83
CA PRO A 116 -12.81 -23.79 -8.53
C PRO A 116 -13.29 -23.69 -7.07
N ALA A 117 -14.23 -24.57 -6.69
CA ALA A 117 -14.51 -24.78 -5.28
C ALA A 117 -13.22 -25.23 -4.56
N PRO A 118 -12.90 -24.69 -3.37
CA PRO A 118 -11.74 -25.12 -2.62
C PRO A 118 -11.93 -26.58 -2.19
N THR A 119 -10.82 -27.29 -2.10
CA THR A 119 -10.80 -28.67 -1.58
C THR A 119 -10.21 -28.60 -0.18
N PRO A 120 -10.88 -29.15 0.85
CA PRO A 120 -10.37 -29.14 2.21
C PRO A 120 -8.93 -29.61 2.30
N GLY A 121 -8.13 -28.89 3.07
CA GLY A 121 -6.71 -29.12 3.24
C GLY A 121 -6.32 -29.10 4.70
N GLU A 122 -5.09 -29.49 4.98
CA GLU A 122 -4.55 -29.58 6.34
C GLU A 122 -3.81 -28.32 6.80
N MET A 123 -3.74 -27.28 5.96
CA MET A 123 -3.07 -26.03 6.31
C MET A 123 -3.99 -25.13 7.12
N GLU A 124 -3.45 -24.57 8.19
CA GLU A 124 -4.20 -23.67 9.08
C GLU A 124 -3.30 -22.63 9.74
N GLY A 125 -3.81 -21.41 9.86
CA GLY A 125 -3.22 -20.33 10.66
C GLY A 125 -2.43 -19.34 9.83
N LEU A 126 -1.84 -18.36 10.51
CA LEU A 126 -1.03 -17.30 9.93
C LEU A 126 0.43 -17.74 9.85
N TRP A 127 1.03 -17.57 8.67
CA TRP A 127 2.43 -17.84 8.39
C TRP A 127 3.11 -16.54 8.00
N TRP A 128 4.29 -16.30 8.55
CA TRP A 128 5.02 -15.04 8.38
C TRP A 128 6.50 -15.31 8.16
N ALA A 129 7.10 -14.48 7.30
CA ALA A 129 8.54 -14.35 7.16
C ALA A 129 8.91 -12.90 6.92
N SER A 130 10.16 -12.59 7.23
CA SER A 130 10.85 -11.42 6.70
C SER A 130 12.12 -11.85 5.99
N ARG A 131 12.57 -11.03 5.04
CA ARG A 131 13.90 -11.15 4.44
C ARG A 131 14.48 -9.76 4.23
N LEU A 132 15.78 -9.70 4.03
CA LEU A 132 16.46 -8.46 3.62
C LEU A 132 16.72 -8.53 2.12
N ASP A 133 16.02 -7.67 1.38
CA ASP A 133 16.24 -7.48 -0.03
C ASP A 133 17.35 -6.45 -0.24
N THR A 134 18.29 -6.80 -1.12
CA THR A 134 19.35 -5.88 -1.54
C THR A 134 18.89 -5.17 -2.80
N ASN A 135 18.47 -3.93 -2.67
CA ASN A 135 18.02 -3.11 -3.78
C ASN A 135 19.10 -2.08 -4.13
N LEU A 136 19.32 -1.88 -5.43
CA LEU A 136 20.09 -0.73 -5.89
C LEU A 136 19.11 0.43 -6.05
N GLY A 137 19.19 1.42 -5.17
CA GLY A 137 18.37 2.62 -5.29
C GLY A 137 18.73 3.40 -6.56
N MET A 138 17.84 4.31 -6.98
CA MET A 138 18.14 5.24 -8.09
C MET A 138 19.34 6.16 -7.78
N ASP A 139 19.71 6.25 -6.50
CA ASP A 139 20.92 6.89 -5.98
C ASP A 139 22.19 6.04 -6.13
N MET A 140 22.13 4.88 -6.80
CA MET A 140 23.22 3.90 -6.92
C MET A 140 23.75 3.41 -5.57
N LEU A 141 23.05 3.68 -4.45
CA LEU A 141 23.37 3.11 -3.16
C LEU A 141 22.71 1.75 -3.03
N ILE A 142 23.48 0.82 -2.48
CA ILE A 142 22.94 -0.46 -2.06
C ILE A 142 22.11 -0.21 -0.80
N ARG A 143 20.82 -0.53 -0.90
CA ARG A 143 19.86 -0.45 0.19
C ARG A 143 19.50 -1.86 0.63
N LEU A 144 19.40 -2.02 1.93
CA LEU A 144 18.86 -3.23 2.55
C LEU A 144 17.44 -2.88 2.99
N ASP A 145 16.46 -3.40 2.27
CA ASP A 145 15.06 -3.21 2.59
C ASP A 145 14.52 -4.48 3.24
N SER A 146 13.84 -4.34 4.38
CA SER A 146 13.10 -5.46 4.95
C SER A 146 11.84 -5.68 4.13
N SER A 147 11.70 -6.90 3.61
CA SER A 147 10.54 -7.35 2.86
C SER A 147 9.85 -8.44 3.65
N PHE A 148 8.52 -8.42 3.64
CA PHE A 148 7.70 -9.28 4.49
C PHE A 148 6.73 -10.07 3.64
N ARG A 149 6.47 -11.31 4.08
CA ARG A 149 5.45 -12.16 3.49
C ARG A 149 4.57 -12.72 4.57
N ARG A 150 3.26 -12.68 4.33
CA ARG A 150 2.22 -13.16 5.23
C ARG A 150 1.21 -13.97 4.46
N ILE A 151 0.90 -15.18 4.92
CA ILE A 151 -0.16 -16.00 4.32
C ILE A 151 -0.99 -16.62 5.43
N SER A 152 -2.30 -16.41 5.39
CA SER A 152 -3.26 -17.12 6.23
C SER A 152 -3.83 -18.30 5.44
N PHE A 153 -3.84 -19.48 6.05
CA PHE A 153 -4.47 -20.68 5.49
C PHE A 153 -5.66 -21.12 6.34
N TRP A 154 -6.68 -21.65 5.69
CA TRP A 154 -7.84 -22.24 6.35
C TRP A 154 -8.05 -23.71 5.95
N PRO A 155 -8.60 -24.56 6.84
CA PRO A 155 -8.82 -25.97 6.55
C PRO A 155 -9.80 -26.25 5.39
N ASP A 156 -10.59 -25.25 4.98
CA ASP A 156 -11.53 -25.37 3.86
C ASP A 156 -10.84 -25.40 2.48
N GLY A 157 -9.53 -25.14 2.44
CA GLY A 157 -8.74 -25.10 1.22
C GLY A 157 -8.50 -23.68 0.69
N SER A 158 -8.91 -22.64 1.41
CA SER A 158 -8.67 -21.24 1.05
C SER A 158 -7.42 -20.64 1.72
N PHE A 159 -6.87 -19.61 1.10
CA PHE A 159 -5.78 -18.81 1.66
C PHE A 159 -5.94 -17.32 1.33
N TYR A 160 -5.23 -16.47 2.07
CA TYR A 160 -5.11 -15.03 1.85
C TYR A 160 -3.66 -14.60 2.11
N GLU A 161 -3.05 -13.89 1.16
CA GLU A 161 -1.71 -13.31 1.26
C GLU A 161 -1.81 -11.83 1.68
N GLY A 162 -1.07 -11.45 2.73
CA GLY A 162 -1.16 -10.14 3.38
C GLY A 162 -2.12 -10.13 4.58
N THR A 163 -2.77 -9.00 4.83
CA THR A 163 -3.75 -8.84 5.92
C THR A 163 -5.15 -9.13 5.41
N SER A 164 -5.74 -10.24 5.83
CA SER A 164 -7.12 -10.60 5.51
C SER A 164 -8.11 -9.57 6.10
N PRO A 165 -9.10 -9.08 5.33
CA PRO A 165 -10.12 -8.16 5.86
C PRO A 165 -10.93 -8.72 7.03
N GLY A 166 -11.09 -10.05 7.10
CA GLY A 166 -11.76 -10.76 8.19
C GLY A 166 -10.80 -11.31 9.24
N GLY A 167 -9.51 -10.96 9.17
CA GLY A 167 -8.50 -11.47 10.09
C GLY A 167 -8.35 -12.98 10.00
N THR A 168 -8.49 -13.66 11.13
CA THR A 168 -8.39 -15.13 11.24
C THR A 168 -9.68 -15.87 10.85
N ALA A 169 -10.79 -15.17 10.63
CA ALA A 169 -12.03 -15.80 10.20
C ALA A 169 -11.90 -16.36 8.77
N VAL A 170 -12.60 -17.47 8.51
CA VAL A 170 -12.66 -18.06 7.16
C VAL A 170 -13.11 -16.97 6.17
N PRO A 171 -12.40 -16.78 5.04
CA PRO A 171 -12.66 -15.67 4.14
C PRO A 171 -14.06 -15.75 3.53
N ASP A 172 -14.82 -14.64 3.60
CA ASP A 172 -16.04 -14.48 2.82
C ASP A 172 -15.67 -14.26 1.34
N ARG A 173 -15.57 -15.37 0.61
CA ARG A 173 -15.19 -15.38 -0.81
C ARG A 173 -16.08 -14.48 -1.65
N ALA A 174 -17.37 -14.38 -1.35
CA ALA A 174 -18.29 -13.53 -2.10
C ALA A 174 -18.01 -12.03 -1.85
N ALA A 175 -17.65 -11.67 -0.62
CA ALA A 175 -17.21 -10.32 -0.29
C ALA A 175 -15.85 -10.00 -0.94
N LEU A 176 -14.88 -10.92 -0.90
CA LEU A 176 -13.57 -10.76 -1.53
C LEU A 176 -13.67 -10.65 -3.06
N ASP A 177 -14.57 -11.43 -3.68
CA ASP A 177 -14.89 -11.34 -5.10
C ASP A 177 -15.50 -9.99 -5.46
N ARG A 178 -16.45 -9.51 -4.65
CA ARG A 178 -17.10 -8.21 -4.85
C ARG A 178 -16.10 -7.06 -4.69
N ALA A 179 -15.17 -7.19 -3.75
CA ALA A 179 -14.08 -6.24 -3.53
C ALA A 179 -12.95 -6.37 -4.57
N MET A 180 -13.04 -7.35 -5.48
CA MET A 180 -12.05 -7.61 -6.52
C MET A 180 -10.62 -7.84 -5.99
N LEU A 181 -10.49 -8.31 -4.76
CA LEU A 181 -9.18 -8.62 -4.19
C LEU A 181 -8.56 -9.81 -4.95
N ALA A 182 -7.25 -9.75 -5.17
CA ALA A 182 -6.50 -10.76 -5.94
C ALA A 182 -5.60 -11.63 -5.05
N ASP A 183 -5.27 -11.15 -3.84
CA ASP A 183 -4.31 -11.79 -2.93
C ASP A 183 -4.96 -12.90 -2.09
N TRP A 184 -5.94 -13.59 -2.64
CA TRP A 184 -6.59 -14.73 -2.00
C TRP A 184 -6.85 -15.81 -3.03
N GLY A 185 -7.05 -17.03 -2.56
CA GLY A 185 -7.32 -18.13 -3.46
C GLY A 185 -7.51 -19.48 -2.80
N ASN A 186 -7.24 -20.53 -3.57
CA ASN A 186 -7.30 -21.91 -3.11
C ASN A 186 -5.89 -22.49 -3.06
N TYR A 187 -5.63 -23.36 -2.09
CA TYR A 187 -4.41 -24.15 -2.05
C TYR A 187 -4.71 -25.64 -2.19
N LEU A 188 -3.70 -26.39 -2.62
CA LEU A 188 -3.73 -27.86 -2.66
C LEU A 188 -2.38 -28.41 -2.19
N VAL A 189 -2.41 -29.29 -1.19
CA VAL A 189 -1.22 -29.98 -0.71
C VAL A 189 -0.97 -31.25 -1.54
N ARG A 190 0.26 -31.43 -2.02
CA ARG A 190 0.73 -32.57 -2.80
C ARG A 190 2.09 -33.03 -2.27
N GLY A 191 2.05 -33.92 -1.27
CA GLY A 191 3.26 -34.30 -0.55
C GLY A 191 3.84 -33.09 0.19
N ASP A 192 5.10 -32.76 -0.11
CA ASP A 192 5.75 -31.58 0.47
C ASP A 192 5.45 -30.28 -0.30
N SER A 193 4.76 -30.35 -1.44
CA SER A 193 4.37 -29.17 -2.23
C SER A 193 3.02 -28.61 -1.79
N ILE A 194 2.89 -27.30 -1.76
CA ILE A 194 1.64 -26.57 -1.54
C ILE A 194 1.43 -25.67 -2.75
N ASP A 195 0.50 -26.06 -3.62
CA ASP A 195 0.19 -25.31 -4.83
C ASP A 195 -0.87 -24.25 -4.51
N LEU A 196 -0.56 -22.98 -4.73
CA LEU A 196 -1.46 -21.85 -4.58
C LEU A 196 -2.03 -21.47 -5.94
N THR A 197 -3.34 -21.26 -6.00
CA THR A 197 -4.03 -20.65 -7.15
C THR A 197 -4.78 -19.42 -6.65
N TYR A 198 -4.42 -18.25 -7.15
CA TYR A 198 -4.98 -16.96 -6.76
C TYR A 198 -6.26 -16.64 -7.54
N ALA A 199 -7.08 -15.73 -7.01
CA ALA A 199 -8.35 -15.32 -7.61
C ALA A 199 -8.22 -14.72 -9.02
N ASP A 200 -7.04 -14.18 -9.35
CA ASP A 200 -6.69 -13.65 -10.66
C ASP A 200 -6.06 -14.70 -11.61
N GLY A 201 -5.96 -15.95 -11.17
CA GLY A 201 -5.37 -17.06 -11.93
C GLY A 201 -3.85 -17.18 -11.84
N ARG A 202 -3.16 -16.30 -11.08
CA ARG A 202 -1.74 -16.55 -10.74
C ARG A 202 -1.62 -17.87 -9.98
N THR A 203 -0.47 -18.51 -10.15
CA THR A 203 -0.13 -19.71 -9.38
C THR A 203 1.23 -19.52 -8.74
N ALA A 204 1.39 -20.02 -7.52
CA ALA A 204 2.67 -20.12 -6.84
C ALA A 204 2.78 -21.51 -6.21
N THR A 205 4.01 -21.95 -5.95
CA THR A 205 4.26 -23.21 -5.24
C THR A 205 5.11 -22.90 -4.03
N LEU A 206 4.67 -23.40 -2.88
CA LEU A 206 5.44 -23.40 -1.65
C LEU A 206 5.88 -24.84 -1.33
N GLU A 207 6.98 -24.99 -0.61
CA GLU A 207 7.52 -26.28 -0.19
C GLU A 207 7.52 -26.36 1.34
N ARG A 208 7.09 -27.49 1.89
CA ARG A 208 7.26 -27.80 3.30
C ARG A 208 8.68 -28.22 3.58
N ASN A 209 9.30 -27.56 4.55
CA ASN A 209 10.65 -27.86 5.00
C ASN A 209 10.66 -27.96 6.53
N GLY A 210 10.27 -29.14 7.05
CA GLY A 210 10.12 -29.35 8.49
C GLY A 210 8.99 -28.49 9.07
N GLU A 211 9.35 -27.55 9.94
CA GLU A 211 8.40 -26.61 10.56
C GLU A 211 8.16 -25.33 9.72
N PHE A 212 8.88 -25.18 8.61
CA PHE A 212 8.79 -24.03 7.73
C PHE A 212 8.00 -24.33 6.46
N ILE A 213 7.48 -23.26 5.85
CA ILE A 213 7.01 -23.27 4.46
C ILE A 213 7.87 -22.30 3.67
N SER A 214 8.54 -22.80 2.64
CA SER A 214 9.47 -22.05 1.82
C SER A 214 8.86 -21.69 0.47
N GLY A 215 9.08 -20.46 0.00
CA GLY A 215 8.63 -20.05 -1.34
C GLY A 215 9.00 -18.62 -1.67
N ASP A 216 9.37 -18.36 -2.92
CA ASP A 216 9.82 -17.04 -3.42
C ASP A 216 10.97 -16.44 -2.60
N GLY A 217 11.82 -17.27 -2.01
CA GLY A 217 12.96 -16.85 -1.17
C GLY A 217 12.58 -16.44 0.26
N TYR A 218 11.40 -16.84 0.75
CA TYR A 218 10.99 -16.72 2.14
C TYR A 218 10.92 -18.09 2.79
N ASP A 219 11.39 -18.19 4.03
CA ASP A 219 11.16 -19.34 4.92
C ASP A 219 10.16 -18.90 6.01
N MET A 220 8.89 -19.26 5.85
CA MET A 220 7.81 -18.81 6.71
C MET A 220 7.61 -19.75 7.89
N THR A 221 7.49 -19.16 9.07
CA THR A 221 7.08 -19.85 10.30
C THR A 221 5.62 -19.56 10.61
N ARG A 222 4.98 -20.48 11.32
CA ARG A 222 3.64 -20.26 11.84
C ARG A 222 3.72 -19.30 13.03
N VAL A 223 2.90 -18.25 12.99
CA VAL A 223 2.82 -17.22 14.03
C VAL A 223 1.46 -17.25 14.73
N THR A 224 1.41 -16.70 15.94
CA THR A 224 0.21 -16.73 16.77
C THR A 224 -0.42 -15.33 16.85
N PRO A 225 -1.64 -15.13 16.33
CA PRO A 225 -2.34 -13.86 16.47
C PRO A 225 -2.53 -13.45 17.93
N LEU A 226 -2.54 -12.15 18.21
CA LEU A 226 -2.83 -11.68 19.56
C LEU A 226 -4.28 -12.02 19.95
N PRO A 227 -4.55 -12.41 21.21
CA PRO A 227 -5.90 -12.67 21.67
C PRO A 227 -6.83 -11.46 21.55
N ASP A 228 -8.11 -11.71 21.27
CA ASP A 228 -9.13 -10.68 21.25
C ASP A 228 -9.19 -9.92 22.58
N GLY A 229 -9.36 -8.61 22.51
CA GLY A 229 -9.42 -7.74 23.67
C GLY A 229 -8.06 -7.39 24.28
N SER A 230 -6.95 -7.90 23.73
CA SER A 230 -5.59 -7.53 24.18
C SER A 230 -5.42 -6.01 24.22
N ARG A 231 -4.62 -5.53 25.16
CA ARG A 231 -4.27 -4.12 25.36
C ARG A 231 -2.77 -3.92 25.25
N LEU A 232 -2.38 -3.02 24.37
CA LEU A 232 -1.01 -2.65 24.07
C LEU A 232 -0.61 -1.43 24.89
N ASP A 233 0.59 -1.46 25.46
CA ASP A 233 1.26 -0.31 26.06
C ASP A 233 2.70 -0.25 25.53
N GLY A 234 2.96 0.71 24.65
CA GLY A 234 4.23 0.79 23.93
C GLY A 234 4.13 1.55 22.61
N GLU A 235 5.09 1.32 21.71
CA GLU A 235 5.18 2.06 20.45
C GLU A 235 5.60 1.19 19.26
N ILE A 236 5.20 1.65 18.08
CA ILE A 236 5.84 1.30 16.82
C ILE A 236 6.52 2.54 16.29
N SER A 237 7.77 2.39 15.90
CA SER A 237 8.56 3.46 15.27
C SER A 237 9.15 2.94 13.96
N SER A 238 8.92 3.65 12.86
CA SER A 238 9.65 3.46 11.61
C SER A 238 10.52 4.68 11.33
N VAL A 239 11.73 4.46 10.83
CA VAL A 239 12.62 5.52 10.34
C VAL A 239 13.15 5.06 8.99
N TYR A 240 12.95 5.89 7.98
CA TYR A 240 13.42 5.74 6.62
C TYR A 240 14.39 6.88 6.32
N TYR A 241 15.49 6.56 5.64
CA TYR A 241 16.43 7.53 5.11
C TYR A 241 16.95 7.06 3.74
N SER A 242 17.02 7.96 2.78
CA SER A 242 17.45 7.72 1.42
C SER A 242 18.27 8.91 0.94
N GLY A 243 19.53 8.73 0.56
CA GLY A 243 20.35 9.79 -0.04
C GLY A 243 20.17 9.92 -1.56
N PHE A 244 20.82 10.90 -2.19
CA PHE A 244 21.04 10.97 -3.64
C PHE A 244 22.47 10.50 -4.01
N SER A 245 22.66 10.10 -5.28
CA SER A 245 23.90 9.47 -5.75
C SER A 245 25.12 10.40 -5.69
N PRO A 246 26.28 9.94 -5.18
CA PRO A 246 27.53 10.70 -5.27
C PRO A 246 27.92 10.97 -6.73
N GLY A 247 28.13 12.25 -7.07
CA GLY A 247 28.55 12.66 -8.42
C GLY A 247 27.41 12.98 -9.39
N SER A 248 26.15 12.96 -8.94
CA SER A 248 24.97 13.36 -9.72
C SER A 248 24.77 14.88 -9.86
N GLY A 249 25.59 15.70 -9.19
CA GLY A 249 25.39 17.16 -9.10
C GLY A 249 24.32 17.58 -8.07
N ILE A 250 23.75 16.62 -7.33
CA ILE A 250 22.71 16.82 -6.31
C ILE A 250 23.21 16.21 -4.98
N PHE A 251 23.27 17.01 -3.91
CA PHE A 251 23.59 16.57 -2.55
C PHE A 251 22.36 16.63 -1.66
N GLY A 252 21.84 15.50 -1.17
CA GLY A 252 20.59 15.52 -0.40
C GLY A 252 20.08 14.14 0.02
N GLY A 253 18.88 14.11 0.61
CA GLY A 253 18.16 12.90 0.94
C GLY A 253 16.71 13.11 1.39
N ILE A 254 15.93 12.04 1.35
CA ILE A 254 14.58 11.94 1.90
C ILE A 254 14.67 11.12 3.19
N SER A 255 14.13 11.66 4.27
CA SER A 255 13.93 10.99 5.53
C SER A 255 12.45 10.99 5.87
N SER A 256 11.94 9.90 6.41
CA SER A 256 10.65 9.90 7.08
C SER A 256 10.73 9.08 8.35
N SER A 257 9.99 9.48 9.35
CA SER A 257 9.85 8.76 10.60
C SER A 257 8.39 8.79 10.98
N SER A 258 7.81 7.63 11.25
CA SER A 258 6.49 7.55 11.88
C SER A 258 6.64 6.89 13.24
N SER A 259 5.89 7.38 14.21
CA SER A 259 5.69 6.72 15.50
C SER A 259 4.20 6.56 15.75
N THR A 260 3.81 5.46 16.36
CA THR A 260 2.47 5.26 16.90
C THR A 260 2.61 4.69 18.29
N VAL A 261 2.18 5.46 19.29
CA VAL A 261 2.13 5.09 20.69
C VAL A 261 0.77 4.50 20.99
N PHE A 262 0.75 3.34 21.61
CA PHE A 262 -0.44 2.63 22.04
C PHE A 262 -0.55 2.69 23.56
N HIS A 263 -1.76 2.92 24.06
CA HIS A 263 -2.07 2.98 25.48
C HIS A 263 -2.94 1.80 25.88
N SER A 264 -2.75 1.33 27.11
CA SER A 264 -3.47 0.17 27.66
C SER A 264 -4.98 0.39 27.80
N ASP A 265 -5.45 1.63 27.69
CA ASP A 265 -6.87 1.98 27.72
C ASP A 265 -7.56 1.86 26.35
N GLY A 266 -6.81 1.49 25.29
CA GLY A 266 -7.32 1.35 23.93
C GLY A 266 -7.12 2.60 23.06
N ARG A 267 -6.46 3.66 23.58
CA ARG A 267 -6.10 4.83 22.76
C ARG A 267 -4.80 4.60 22.01
N TYR A 268 -4.67 5.26 20.87
CA TYR A 268 -3.37 5.43 20.20
C TYR A 268 -3.15 6.89 19.80
N ASP A 269 -1.88 7.29 19.78
CA ASP A 269 -1.42 8.58 19.30
C ASP A 269 -0.30 8.33 18.28
N GLY A 270 -0.52 8.74 17.04
CA GLY A 270 0.41 8.62 15.93
C GLY A 270 1.01 9.97 15.59
N SER A 271 2.30 10.00 15.34
CA SER A 271 3.00 11.17 14.79
C SER A 271 3.77 10.72 13.56
N SER A 272 3.71 11.46 12.45
CA SER A 272 4.58 11.20 11.31
C SER A 272 5.30 12.47 10.87
N PHE A 273 6.60 12.34 10.64
CA PHE A 273 7.51 13.41 10.29
C PHE A 273 8.27 12.98 9.03
N GLY A 274 8.19 13.76 7.96
CA GLY A 274 8.94 13.56 6.73
C GLY A 274 9.79 14.79 6.44
N GLY A 275 11.07 14.61 6.16
CA GLY A 275 11.97 15.68 5.76
C GLY A 275 12.73 15.31 4.50
N SER A 276 12.68 16.13 3.47
CA SER A 276 13.57 16.05 2.31
C SER A 276 14.52 17.25 2.30
N PHE A 277 15.79 17.03 1.99
CA PHE A 277 16.75 18.11 1.76
C PHE A 277 17.51 17.84 0.48
N GLY A 278 17.77 18.89 -0.29
CA GLY A 278 18.51 18.83 -1.54
C GLY A 278 19.31 20.10 -1.74
N SER A 279 20.59 19.97 -2.05
CA SER A 279 21.53 21.05 -2.33
C SER A 279 22.12 20.87 -3.73
N PHE A 280 22.00 21.91 -4.54
CA PHE A 280 22.60 22.02 -5.87
C PHE A 280 23.72 23.06 -5.85
N ASP A 281 24.58 23.08 -6.88
CA ASP A 281 25.64 24.10 -7.04
C ASP A 281 25.09 25.55 -7.14
N SER A 282 23.79 25.71 -7.44
CA SER A 282 23.08 27.00 -7.53
C SER A 282 22.28 27.40 -6.28
N GLY A 283 22.25 26.55 -5.24
CA GLY A 283 21.47 26.76 -4.01
C GLY A 283 20.79 25.48 -3.52
N GLY A 284 20.46 25.42 -2.23
CA GLY A 284 19.81 24.26 -1.60
C GLY A 284 18.48 24.59 -0.93
N GLY A 285 17.57 23.61 -0.94
CA GLY A 285 16.25 23.65 -0.33
C GLY A 285 16.08 22.55 0.72
N TYR A 286 15.32 22.87 1.76
CA TYR A 286 14.88 21.93 2.79
C TYR A 286 13.35 21.97 2.82
N SER A 287 12.71 20.81 2.84
CA SER A 287 11.27 20.66 3.03
C SER A 287 11.03 19.68 4.18
N VAL A 288 10.28 20.13 5.16
CA VAL A 288 9.86 19.33 6.32
C VAL A 288 8.35 19.37 6.37
N GLY A 289 7.73 18.21 6.25
CA GLY A 289 6.30 18.00 6.43
C GLY A 289 6.06 17.14 7.65
N SER A 290 5.35 17.66 8.64
CA SER A 290 4.69 16.83 9.65
C SER A 290 3.26 16.61 9.20
N SER A 291 2.78 15.37 9.18
CA SER A 291 1.34 15.14 9.12
C SER A 291 0.77 15.32 10.52
N ASP A 292 -0.46 15.83 10.62
CA ASP A 292 -1.20 15.92 11.88
C ASP A 292 -1.15 14.60 12.67
N ASP A 293 -1.12 14.74 13.99
CA ASP A 293 -1.08 13.60 14.92
C ASP A 293 -2.33 12.73 14.70
N ALA A 294 -2.13 11.52 14.16
CA ALA A 294 -3.20 10.56 13.97
C ALA A 294 -3.55 9.93 15.32
N ASN A 295 -4.59 10.41 15.99
CA ASN A 295 -5.07 9.83 17.25
C ASN A 295 -6.42 9.14 17.11
N GLY A 296 -6.73 8.24 18.05
CA GLY A 296 -7.99 7.51 18.02
C GLY A 296 -8.06 6.39 19.04
N GLN A 297 -8.96 5.45 18.76
CA GLN A 297 -9.13 4.20 19.52
C GLN A 297 -8.67 3.02 18.68
N TYR A 298 -8.21 1.96 19.31
CA TYR A 298 -7.96 0.68 18.68
C TYR A 298 -8.64 -0.46 19.42
N GLU A 299 -8.93 -1.53 18.69
CA GLU A 299 -9.42 -2.78 19.23
C GLU A 299 -8.66 -3.94 18.60
N ILE A 300 -8.22 -4.91 19.41
CA ILE A 300 -7.68 -6.18 18.90
C ILE A 300 -8.81 -7.21 18.85
N ARG A 301 -9.10 -7.72 17.66
CA ARG A 301 -10.10 -8.76 17.42
C ARG A 301 -9.80 -9.55 16.15
N ASP A 302 -10.11 -10.83 16.14
CA ASP A 302 -9.90 -11.73 14.99
C ASP A 302 -8.45 -11.72 14.46
N GLY A 303 -7.47 -11.53 15.35
CA GLY A 303 -6.05 -11.40 14.97
C GLY A 303 -5.70 -10.10 14.21
N LEU A 304 -6.60 -9.12 14.23
CA LEU A 304 -6.40 -7.77 13.68
C LEU A 304 -6.35 -6.75 14.81
N ILE A 305 -5.54 -5.72 14.63
CA ILE A 305 -5.74 -4.43 15.31
C ILE A 305 -6.55 -3.53 14.38
N VAL A 306 -7.70 -3.07 14.87
CA VAL A 306 -8.64 -2.22 14.13
C VAL A 306 -8.57 -0.81 14.70
N PHE A 307 -8.15 0.14 13.88
CA PHE A 307 -8.03 1.54 14.24
C PHE A 307 -9.32 2.29 13.94
N SER A 308 -9.77 3.10 14.89
CA SER A 308 -10.90 4.02 14.79
C SER A 308 -10.39 5.45 15.01
N PRO A 309 -10.03 6.17 13.92
CA PRO A 309 -9.51 7.53 14.00
C PRO A 309 -10.52 8.50 14.60
N ALA A 310 -10.06 9.41 15.47
CA ALA A 310 -10.93 10.39 16.14
C ALA A 310 -11.48 11.45 15.17
N ASN A 311 -10.76 11.72 14.08
CA ASN A 311 -11.13 12.68 13.04
C ASN A 311 -12.21 12.16 12.08
N GLY A 312 -12.74 10.95 12.30
CA GLY A 312 -13.76 10.35 11.44
C GLY A 312 -13.24 9.83 10.09
N ALA A 313 -11.92 9.79 9.89
CA ALA A 313 -11.32 9.12 8.75
C ALA A 313 -11.67 7.62 8.76
N ALA A 314 -11.62 7.00 7.57
CA ALA A 314 -11.85 5.57 7.45
C ALA A 314 -10.86 4.80 8.34
N GLY A 315 -11.40 3.90 9.16
CA GLY A 315 -10.58 3.00 9.97
C GLY A 315 -9.72 2.09 9.08
N ARG A 316 -8.54 1.74 9.58
CA ARG A 316 -7.67 0.73 8.97
C ARG A 316 -7.54 -0.47 9.90
N ALA A 317 -7.18 -1.61 9.36
CA ALA A 317 -6.89 -2.81 10.13
C ALA A 317 -5.57 -3.43 9.68
N GLU A 318 -4.81 -3.94 10.65
CA GLU A 318 -3.53 -4.60 10.40
C GLU A 318 -3.48 -5.92 11.15
N ALA A 319 -2.81 -6.94 10.60
CA ALA A 319 -2.57 -8.19 11.32
C ALA A 319 -1.70 -7.91 12.55
N VAL A 320 -2.04 -8.53 13.69
CA VAL A 320 -1.31 -8.39 14.94
C VAL A 320 -1.03 -9.76 15.54
N PHE A 321 0.24 -10.09 15.73
CA PHE A 321 0.67 -11.45 16.09
C PHE A 321 2.02 -11.47 16.80
N TRP A 322 2.29 -12.57 17.50
CA TRP A 322 3.59 -12.93 18.04
C TRP A 322 4.45 -13.58 16.96
N ALA A 323 5.62 -13.00 16.71
CA ALA A 323 6.73 -13.57 15.96
C ALA A 323 7.90 -13.77 16.93
N ASP A 324 8.13 -15.01 17.36
CA ASP A 324 9.03 -15.36 18.46
C ASP A 324 8.71 -14.54 19.72
N ASP A 325 9.70 -13.81 20.25
CA ASP A 325 9.57 -12.98 21.45
C ASP A 325 9.06 -11.55 21.14
N SER A 326 8.71 -11.25 19.88
CA SER A 326 8.30 -9.92 19.43
C SER A 326 6.84 -9.89 18.98
N ILE A 327 6.17 -8.77 19.24
CA ILE A 327 4.85 -8.50 18.66
C ILE A 327 5.06 -7.78 17.35
N MET A 328 4.40 -8.25 16.30
CA MET A 328 4.32 -7.60 15.01
C MET A 328 2.93 -6.97 14.85
N ILE A 329 2.89 -5.73 14.38
CA ILE A 329 1.68 -5.09 13.86
C ILE A 329 1.96 -4.71 12.41
N GLY A 330 1.18 -5.28 11.51
CA GLY A 330 1.47 -5.14 10.10
C GLY A 330 2.83 -5.77 9.78
N ASP A 331 3.75 -4.92 9.35
CA ASP A 331 5.15 -5.25 9.06
C ASP A 331 6.13 -4.60 10.06
N SER A 332 5.60 -4.01 11.14
CA SER A 332 6.39 -3.28 12.13
C SER A 332 6.52 -4.05 13.43
N VAL A 333 7.72 -3.99 14.02
CA VAL A 333 7.99 -4.53 15.36
C VAL A 333 7.44 -3.57 16.40
N PHE A 334 6.53 -4.05 17.25
CA PHE A 334 6.02 -3.33 18.40
C PHE A 334 6.96 -3.47 19.60
N LYS A 335 7.31 -2.34 20.21
CA LYS A 335 8.12 -2.27 21.42
C LYS A 335 7.23 -1.91 22.59
N GLY A 336 6.93 -2.89 23.42
CA GLY A 336 6.07 -2.67 24.59
C GLY A 336 5.56 -3.96 25.19
N THR A 337 4.41 -3.87 25.84
CA THR A 337 3.72 -5.01 26.44
C THR A 337 2.32 -5.18 25.85
N ALA A 338 1.85 -6.42 25.81
CA ALA A 338 0.46 -6.76 25.52
C ALA A 338 -0.10 -7.57 26.68
N ASN A 339 -1.27 -7.16 27.18
CA ASN A 339 -2.00 -7.83 28.27
C ASN A 339 -3.42 -8.19 27.87
#